data_AF-A0A1C5D239-F1
#
_entry.id   AF-A0A1C5D239-F1
#
_cell.length_a   1.000
_cell.length_b   1.000
_cell.length_c   1.000
_cell.angle_alpha   90.00
_cell.angle_beta   90.00
_cell.angle_gamma   90.00
#
_symmetry.space_group_name_H-M   'P 1'
#
loop_
_entity.id
_entity.type
_entity.pdbx_description
1 polymer ?
#
loop_
_entity_poly.entity_id
_entity_poly.type
_entity_poly.pdbx_seq_one_letter_code
_entity_poly.pdbx_strand_id
1 'polypeptide(L)'
;TGTSAAKEAGNMVDLDSNPTKLIEIVEIGKQLLITRGALTTFSIANDVAKYFAIIPAMFAVVYPSLDRLNIMDLSSPESAILSAVIFNALVIVALVPLALKGVRYRPTSADGMLRRNLGIYGLGGLIAPFIGIKIIDLIISLIPGIG
;
A
#
# COMPACT_ATOMS: atom_id res chain seq x y z
N THR A 1 -7.79 -36.14 22.58
CA THR A 1 -7.21 -35.80 23.90
C THR A 1 -6.28 -34.59 23.86
N GLY A 2 -5.56 -34.31 22.77
CA GLY A 2 -4.64 -33.15 22.68
C GLY A 2 -5.29 -31.76 22.52
N THR A 3 -6.51 -31.66 22.00
CA THR A 3 -7.18 -30.37 21.74
C THR A 3 -7.51 -29.59 23.01
N SER A 4 -7.97 -30.26 24.08
CA SER A 4 -8.31 -29.59 25.34
C SER A 4 -7.07 -29.04 26.05
N ALA A 5 -5.97 -29.80 26.08
CA ALA A 5 -4.72 -29.38 26.70
C ALA A 5 -4.04 -28.22 25.95
N ALA A 6 -4.06 -28.25 24.61
CA ALA A 6 -3.54 -27.15 23.81
C ALA A 6 -4.40 -25.88 23.92
N LYS A 7 -5.73 -26.03 24.01
CA LYS A 7 -6.66 -24.91 24.20
C LYS A 7 -6.44 -24.19 25.52
N GLU A 8 -6.18 -24.93 26.60
CA GLU A 8 -5.92 -24.36 27.93
C GLU A 8 -4.59 -23.58 27.99
N ALA A 9 -3.60 -24.04 27.22
CA ALA A 9 -2.28 -23.42 27.13
C ALA A 9 -2.13 -22.36 26.01
N GLY A 10 -3.14 -22.17 25.16
CA GLY A 10 -3.05 -21.29 23.98
C GLY A 10 -2.09 -21.79 22.89
N ASN A 11 -1.77 -23.08 22.89
CA ASN A 11 -0.81 -23.69 21.97
C ASN A 11 -1.48 -24.19 20.68
N MET A 12 -0.70 -24.26 19.60
CA MET A 12 -1.13 -24.87 18.35
C MET A 12 -1.22 -26.40 18.50
N VAL A 13 -2.22 -27.01 17.86
CA VAL A 13 -2.38 -28.48 17.82
C VAL A 13 -1.85 -28.98 16.48
N ASP A 14 -0.78 -29.78 16.50
CA ASP A 14 -0.37 -30.55 15.33
C ASP A 14 -1.14 -31.88 15.28
N LEU A 15 -2.06 -31.99 14.32
CA LEU A 15 -2.90 -33.16 14.14
C LEU A 15 -2.14 -34.37 13.57
N ASP A 16 -1.03 -34.16 12.86
CA ASP A 16 -0.26 -35.24 12.22
C ASP A 16 1.01 -35.58 13.00
N SER A 17 1.28 -34.88 14.11
CA SER A 17 2.43 -35.09 14.99
C SER A 17 3.77 -35.19 14.22
N ASN A 18 3.94 -34.36 13.19
CA ASN A 18 5.12 -34.36 12.32
C ASN A 18 5.98 -33.12 12.59
N PRO A 19 7.20 -33.26 13.12
CA PRO A 19 8.05 -32.12 13.48
C PRO A 19 8.40 -31.22 12.29
N THR A 20 8.29 -31.71 11.05
CA THR A 20 8.52 -30.91 9.82
C THR A 20 7.48 -29.81 9.64
N LYS A 21 6.26 -29.99 10.16
CA LYS A 21 5.18 -28.97 10.08
C LYS A 21 5.50 -27.69 10.84
N LEU A 22 6.37 -27.75 11.84
CA LEU A 22 6.83 -26.54 12.54
C LEU A 22 7.54 -25.57 11.58
N ILE A 23 8.28 -26.10 10.60
CA ILE A 23 8.96 -25.28 9.58
C ILE A 23 7.92 -24.57 8.71
N GLU A 24 6.88 -25.29 8.28
CA GLU A 24 5.78 -24.74 7.47
C GLU A 24 5.02 -23.64 8.22
N ILE A 25 4.71 -23.86 9.51
CA ILE A 25 4.05 -22.86 10.36
C ILE A 25 4.90 -21.59 10.48
N VAL A 26 6.21 -21.74 10.70
CA VAL A 26 7.15 -20.60 10.77
C VAL A 26 7.21 -19.86 9.44
N GLU A 27 7.19 -20.57 8.31
CA GLU A 27 7.22 -19.97 6.98
C GLU A 27 5.95 -19.17 6.68
N ILE A 28 4.76 -19.71 7.01
CA ILE A 28 3.48 -19.01 6.91
C ILE A 28 3.50 -17.74 7.78
N GLY A 29 3.97 -17.85 9.03
CA GLY A 29 4.10 -16.72 9.94
C GLY A 29 5.01 -15.61 9.38
N LYS A 30 6.16 -15.98 8.82
CA LYS A 30 7.07 -15.03 8.15
C LYS A 30 6.39 -14.37 6.95
N GLN A 31 5.71 -15.13 6.10
CA GLN A 31 5.02 -14.58 4.94
C GLN A 31 3.94 -13.55 5.34
N LEU A 32 3.15 -13.84 6.38
CA LEU A 32 2.15 -12.90 6.91
C LEU A 32 2.79 -11.60 7.41
N LEU A 33 3.87 -11.69 8.18
CA LEU A 33 4.59 -10.52 8.70
C LEU A 33 5.21 -9.67 7.59
N ILE A 34 5.84 -10.32 6.60
CA ILE A 34 6.47 -9.63 5.46
C ILE A 34 5.42 -8.95 4.60
N THR A 35 4.31 -9.64 4.33
CA THR A 35 3.21 -9.08 3.53
C THR A 35 2.63 -7.84 4.21
N ARG A 36 2.42 -7.90 5.52
CA ARG A 36 1.96 -6.73 6.30
C ARG A 36 2.97 -5.58 6.21
N GLY A 37 4.25 -5.84 6.43
CA GLY A 37 5.30 -4.82 6.33
C GLY A 37 5.36 -4.16 4.94
N ALA A 38 5.23 -4.96 3.87
CA ALA A 38 5.20 -4.47 2.50
C ALA A 38 4.01 -3.55 2.23
N LEU A 39 2.81 -3.96 2.64
CA LEU A 39 1.59 -3.14 2.50
C LEU A 39 1.70 -1.84 3.30
N THR A 40 2.18 -1.88 4.55
CA THR A 40 2.40 -0.67 5.34
C THR A 40 3.40 0.28 4.68
N THR A 41 4.51 -0.26 4.17
CA THR A 41 5.54 0.54 3.49
C THR A 41 4.97 1.22 2.25
N PHE A 42 4.23 0.47 1.43
CA PHE A 42 3.56 0.99 0.25
C PHE A 42 2.55 2.08 0.60
N SER A 43 1.69 1.83 1.59
CA SER A 43 0.64 2.77 2.00
C SER A 43 1.20 4.07 2.56
N ILE A 44 2.27 4.01 3.36
CA ILE A 44 2.95 5.22 3.86
C ILE A 44 3.57 6.01 2.71
N ALA A 45 4.28 5.34 1.79
CA ALA A 45 4.86 6.01 0.63
C ALA A 45 3.78 6.65 -0.27
N ASN A 46 2.62 6.01 -0.38
CA ASN A 46 1.48 6.48 -1.15
C ASN A 46 0.89 7.80 -0.62
N ASP A 47 0.90 8.00 0.70
CA ASP A 47 0.36 9.23 1.31
C ASP A 47 1.12 10.49 0.87
N VAL A 48 2.40 10.37 0.51
CA VAL A 48 3.21 11.48 0.00
C VAL A 48 2.56 12.11 -1.24
N ALA A 49 2.18 11.29 -2.22
CA ALA A 49 1.56 11.77 -3.45
C ALA A 49 0.19 12.44 -3.19
N LYS A 50 -0.58 11.89 -2.24
CA LYS A 50 -1.88 12.47 -1.86
C LYS A 50 -1.71 13.88 -1.29
N TYR A 51 -0.69 14.12 -0.46
CA TYR A 51 -0.41 15.46 0.04
C TYR A 51 -0.06 16.43 -1.09
N PHE A 52 0.75 16.01 -2.07
CA PHE A 52 1.06 16.84 -3.23
C PHE A 52 -0.13 17.09 -4.16
N ALA A 53 -1.13 16.21 -4.20
CA ALA A 53 -2.36 16.45 -4.97
C ALA A 53 -3.31 17.40 -4.22
N ILE A 54 -3.53 17.15 -2.93
CA ILE A 54 -4.65 17.75 -2.19
C ILE A 54 -4.27 19.10 -1.59
N ILE A 55 -3.05 19.28 -1.06
CA ILE A 55 -2.67 20.54 -0.41
C ILE A 55 -2.72 21.73 -1.38
N PRO A 56 -2.11 21.69 -2.58
CA PRO A 56 -2.19 22.81 -3.51
C PRO A 56 -3.65 23.12 -3.91
N ALA A 57 -4.43 22.06 -4.18
CA ALA A 57 -5.82 22.18 -4.59
C ALA A 57 -6.71 22.82 -3.50
N MET A 58 -6.68 22.33 -2.26
CA MET A 58 -7.51 22.86 -1.17
C MET A 58 -7.23 24.32 -0.85
N PHE A 59 -6.00 24.78 -1.06
CA PHE A 59 -5.56 26.12 -0.71
C PHE A 59 -5.36 27.06 -1.90
N ALA A 60 -5.63 26.62 -3.14
CA ALA A 60 -5.39 27.42 -4.34
C ALA A 60 -6.06 28.81 -4.30
N VAL A 61 -7.26 28.91 -3.71
CA VAL A 61 -8.03 30.16 -3.60
C VAL A 61 -7.46 31.10 -2.53
N VAL A 62 -6.99 30.55 -1.41
CA VAL A 62 -6.56 31.34 -0.23
C VAL A 62 -5.07 31.67 -0.27
N TYR A 63 -4.26 30.75 -0.79
CA TYR A 63 -2.81 30.86 -0.90
C TYR A 63 -2.34 30.44 -2.30
N PRO A 64 -2.46 31.32 -3.31
CA PRO A 64 -2.04 31.02 -4.68
C PRO A 64 -0.55 30.62 -4.81
N SER A 65 0.29 31.02 -3.85
CA SER A 65 1.70 30.61 -3.80
C SER A 65 1.89 29.10 -3.62
N LEU A 66 0.90 28.39 -3.05
CA LEU A 66 0.93 26.93 -2.88
C LEU A 66 0.66 26.18 -4.18
N ASP A 67 0.16 26.84 -5.24
CA ASP A 67 0.00 26.23 -6.56
C ASP A 67 1.35 25.76 -7.14
N ARG A 68 2.46 26.38 -6.73
CA ARG A 68 3.82 25.92 -7.07
C ARG A 68 4.17 24.53 -6.54
N LEU A 69 3.42 24.03 -5.56
CA LEU A 69 3.56 22.68 -5.03
C LEU A 69 2.76 21.65 -5.83
N ASN A 70 1.98 22.06 -6.84
CA ASN A 70 1.32 21.18 -7.80
C ASN A 70 2.35 20.55 -8.76
N ILE A 71 3.19 19.67 -8.22
CA ILE A 71 4.25 18.98 -8.99
C ILE A 71 3.65 18.10 -10.09
N MET A 72 2.40 17.63 -9.90
CA MET A 72 1.69 16.81 -10.88
C MET A 72 1.00 17.62 -11.99
N ASP A 73 1.01 18.96 -11.88
CA ASP A 73 0.36 19.87 -12.84
C ASP A 73 -1.11 19.48 -13.08
N LEU A 74 -1.85 19.19 -12.01
CA LEU A 74 -3.26 18.78 -12.07
C LEU A 74 -4.14 19.93 -12.55
N SER A 75 -5.18 19.58 -13.32
CA SER A 75 -5.92 20.52 -14.17
C SER A 75 -6.73 21.57 -13.40
N SER A 76 -7.46 21.15 -12.36
CA SER A 76 -8.22 22.03 -11.48
C SER A 76 -8.18 21.54 -10.02
N PRO A 77 -8.47 22.39 -9.03
CA PRO A 77 -8.58 21.95 -7.63
C PRO A 77 -9.62 20.84 -7.43
N GLU A 78 -10.72 20.91 -8.15
CA GLU A 78 -11.83 19.95 -8.07
C GLU A 78 -11.42 18.60 -8.68
N SER A 79 -10.80 18.61 -9.87
CA SER A 79 -10.28 17.40 -10.52
C SER A 79 -9.15 16.76 -9.71
N ALA A 80 -8.29 17.56 -9.08
CA ALA A 80 -7.20 17.06 -8.23
C ALA A 80 -7.71 16.28 -7.03
N ILE A 81 -8.68 16.83 -6.30
CA ILE A 81 -9.30 16.16 -5.14
C ILE A 81 -10.04 14.90 -5.59
N LEU A 82 -10.83 14.99 -6.67
CA LEU A 82 -11.57 13.85 -7.20
C LEU A 82 -10.64 12.72 -7.65
N SER A 83 -9.56 13.04 -8.35
CA SER A 83 -8.54 12.09 -8.80
C SER A 83 -7.86 11.39 -7.63
N ALA A 84 -7.49 12.13 -6.58
CA ALA A 84 -6.89 11.56 -5.39
C ALA A 84 -7.83 10.60 -4.65
N VAL A 85 -9.12 10.93 -4.57
CA VAL A 85 -10.15 10.06 -3.96
C VAL A 85 -10.38 8.80 -4.78
N ILE A 86 -10.52 8.93 -6.11
CA ILE A 86 -10.68 7.78 -7.02
C ILE A 86 -9.46 6.85 -6.92
N PHE A 87 -8.25 7.40 -6.95
CA PHE A 87 -7.03 6.61 -6.82
C PHE A 87 -7.00 5.83 -5.50
N ASN A 88 -7.44 6.45 -4.40
CA ASN A 88 -7.51 5.78 -3.09
C ASN A 88 -8.45 4.57 -3.12
N ALA A 89 -9.61 4.69 -3.77
CA ALA A 89 -10.53 3.56 -3.92
C ALA A 89 -9.93 2.43 -4.79
N LEU A 90 -9.31 2.79 -5.92
CA LEU A 90 -8.71 1.82 -6.84
C LEU A 90 -7.51 1.10 -6.25
N VAL A 91 -6.65 1.81 -5.53
CA VAL A 91 -5.41 1.22 -4.98
C VAL A 91 -5.73 0.15 -3.92
N ILE A 92 -6.81 0.31 -3.16
CA ILE A 92 -7.27 -0.71 -2.21
C ILE A 92 -7.59 -2.01 -2.96
N VAL A 93 -8.43 -1.92 -4.01
CA VAL A 93 -8.82 -3.09 -4.83
C VAL A 93 -7.58 -3.74 -5.47
N ALA A 94 -6.65 -2.93 -5.99
CA ALA A 94 -5.42 -3.43 -6.59
C ALA A 94 -4.49 -4.16 -5.59
N LEU A 95 -4.52 -3.79 -4.31
CA LEU A 95 -3.70 -4.41 -3.26
C LEU A 95 -4.34 -5.65 -2.62
N VAL A 96 -5.65 -5.89 -2.79
CA VAL A 96 -6.33 -7.09 -2.26
C VAL A 96 -5.66 -8.39 -2.70
N PRO A 97 -5.34 -8.61 -3.99
CA PRO A 97 -4.65 -9.84 -4.41
C PRO A 97 -3.30 -10.03 -3.73
N LEU A 98 -2.56 -8.95 -3.47
CA LEU A 98 -1.28 -9.00 -2.77
C LEU A 98 -1.46 -9.37 -1.29
N ALA A 99 -2.50 -8.84 -0.64
CA ALA A 99 -2.84 -9.16 0.74
C ALA A 99 -3.26 -10.64 0.91
N LEU A 100 -3.96 -11.21 -0.07
CA LEU A 100 -4.43 -12.60 -0.03
C LEU A 100 -3.36 -13.61 -0.45
N LYS A 101 -2.60 -13.34 -1.53
CA LYS A 101 -1.55 -14.24 -2.02
C LYS A 101 -0.27 -14.14 -1.17
N GLY A 102 -0.06 -13.00 -0.53
CA GLY A 102 1.14 -12.70 0.22
C GLY A 102 2.36 -12.40 -0.65
N VAL A 103 3.35 -11.77 -0.02
CA VAL A 103 4.65 -11.47 -0.62
C VAL A 103 5.53 -12.71 -0.53
N ARG A 104 6.06 -13.15 -1.68
CA ARG A 104 6.94 -14.33 -1.73
C ARG A 104 8.17 -14.14 -0.85
N TYR A 105 8.30 -15.01 0.15
CA TYR A 105 9.48 -15.07 1.00
C TYR A 105 10.70 -15.50 0.19
N ARG A 106 11.83 -14.83 0.43
CA ARG A 106 13.16 -15.23 -0.05
C ARG A 106 14.11 -15.16 1.14
N PRO A 107 14.81 -16.24 1.51
CA PRO A 107 15.78 -16.22 2.59
C PRO A 107 16.91 -15.23 2.25
N THR A 108 17.09 -14.21 3.09
CA THR A 108 18.18 -13.24 3.01
C THR A 108 18.39 -12.63 4.39
N SER A 109 19.51 -11.92 4.59
CA SER A 109 19.76 -11.16 5.81
C SER A 109 18.67 -10.09 6.06
N ALA A 110 18.50 -9.69 7.32
CA ALA A 110 17.48 -8.71 7.71
C ALA A 110 17.65 -7.36 6.99
N ASP A 111 18.89 -6.90 6.83
CA ASP A 111 19.21 -5.69 6.08
C ASP A 111 18.86 -5.82 4.59
N GLY A 112 19.13 -6.98 3.98
CA GLY A 112 18.75 -7.27 2.60
C GLY A 112 17.23 -7.30 2.41
N MET A 113 16.49 -7.87 3.38
CA MET A 113 15.02 -7.85 3.37
C MET A 113 14.48 -6.42 3.45
N LEU A 114 15.02 -5.60 4.36
CA LEU A 114 14.61 -4.22 4.53
C LEU A 114 14.85 -3.39 3.28
N ARG A 115 16.07 -3.46 2.71
CA ARG A 115 16.42 -2.73 1.48
C ARG A 115 15.53 -3.13 0.32
N ARG A 116 15.26 -4.42 0.15
CA ARG A 116 14.34 -4.91 -0.90
C ARG A 116 12.92 -4.41 -0.68
N ASN A 117 12.45 -4.41 0.56
CA ASN A 117 11.11 -3.93 0.89
C ASN A 117 10.95 -2.43 0.59
N LEU A 118 11.90 -1.61 1.06
CA LEU A 118 11.92 -0.17 0.76
C LEU A 118 12.08 0.10 -0.74
N GLY A 119 12.94 -0.66 -1.43
CA GLY A 119 13.18 -0.51 -2.85
C GLY A 119 11.98 -0.88 -3.71
N ILE A 120 11.26 -1.97 -3.41
CA ILE A 120 10.12 -2.40 -4.22
C ILE A 120 8.83 -1.70 -3.78
N TYR A 121 8.48 -1.82 -2.50
CA TYR A 121 7.20 -1.33 -1.98
C TYR A 121 7.25 0.14 -1.57
N GLY A 122 8.39 0.64 -1.13
CA GLY A 122 8.58 2.06 -0.87
C GLY A 122 8.62 2.88 -2.17
N LEU A 123 9.53 2.56 -3.10
CA LEU A 123 9.58 3.28 -4.38
C LEU A 123 8.33 3.02 -5.23
N GLY A 124 7.80 1.80 -5.23
CA GLY A 124 6.53 1.50 -5.90
C GLY A 124 5.37 2.29 -5.31
N GLY A 125 5.29 2.37 -3.98
CA GLY A 125 4.29 3.18 -3.27
C GLY A 125 4.46 4.68 -3.47
N LEU A 126 5.67 5.15 -3.78
CA LEU A 126 5.92 6.54 -4.13
C LEU A 126 5.55 6.84 -5.58
N ILE A 127 5.98 6.02 -6.54
CA ILE A 127 5.83 6.33 -7.97
C ILE A 127 4.41 6.05 -8.48
N ALA A 128 3.82 4.91 -8.09
CA ALA A 128 2.51 4.49 -8.56
C ALA A 128 1.39 5.55 -8.38
N PRO A 129 1.25 6.22 -7.22
CA PRO A 129 0.20 7.22 -7.05
C PRO A 129 0.43 8.51 -7.84
N PHE A 130 1.67 8.98 -8.03
CA PHE A 130 1.91 10.16 -8.88
C PHE A 130 1.42 9.89 -10.30
N ILE A 131 1.76 8.73 -10.84
CA ILE A 131 1.31 8.33 -12.18
C ILE A 131 -0.20 8.10 -12.21
N GLY A 132 -0.72 7.36 -11.23
CA GLY A 132 -2.14 6.99 -11.18
C GLY A 132 -3.06 8.20 -11.03
N ILE A 133 -2.76 9.11 -10.10
CA ILE A 133 -3.54 10.34 -9.90
C ILE A 133 -3.50 11.20 -11.16
N LYS A 134 -2.33 11.38 -11.78
CA LYS A 134 -2.22 12.16 -13.02
C LYS A 134 -3.02 11.55 -14.17
N ILE A 135 -2.97 10.24 -14.35
CA ILE A 135 -3.76 9.56 -15.39
C ILE A 135 -5.25 9.74 -15.14
N ILE A 136 -5.70 9.60 -13.89
CA ILE A 136 -7.10 9.82 -13.53
C ILE A 136 -7.51 11.26 -13.84
N ASP A 137 -6.69 12.24 -13.42
CA ASP A 137 -6.93 13.67 -13.69
C ASP A 137 -7.09 13.94 -15.19
N LEU A 138 -6.14 13.47 -16.00
CA LEU A 138 -6.20 13.61 -17.45
C LEU A 138 -7.47 13.00 -18.08
N ILE A 139 -8.02 11.92 -17.50
CA ILE A 139 -9.24 11.30 -18.00
C ILE A 139 -10.47 12.11 -17.56
N ILE A 140 -10.55 12.52 -16.29
CA ILE A 140 -11.73 13.21 -15.78
C ILE A 140 -11.82 14.65 -16.25
N SER A 141 -10.69 15.32 -16.53
CA SER A 141 -10.66 16.69 -17.04
C SER A 141 -11.18 16.79 -18.49
N LEU A 142 -11.33 15.67 -19.19
CA LEU A 142 -12.02 15.61 -20.47
C LEU A 142 -13.56 15.67 -20.32
N ILE A 143 -14.09 15.51 -19.11
CA ILE A 143 -15.52 15.56 -18.83
C ILE A 143 -15.92 17.03 -18.61
N PRO A 144 -16.89 17.56 -19.39
CA PRO A 144 -17.35 18.94 -19.22
C PRO A 144 -17.85 19.22 -17.81
N GLY A 145 -17.33 20.27 -17.18
CA GLY A 145 -17.71 20.71 -15.82
C GLY A 145 -16.79 20.22 -14.69
N ILE A 146 -15.72 19.49 -14.99
CA ILE A 146 -14.71 19.04 -14.01
C ILE A 146 -13.30 19.59 -14.33
N GLY A 147 -13.03 19.89 -15.61
CA GLY A 147 -11.77 20.46 -16.10
C GLY A 147 -11.72 21.98 -16.04
#